data_AF-A0A346PV50-F1
#
_entry.id   AF-A0A346PV50-F1
#
_cell.length_a   1.000
_cell.length_b   1.000
_cell.length_c   1.000
_cell.angle_alpha   90.00
_cell.angle_beta   90.00
_cell.angle_gamma   90.00
#
_symmetry.space_group_name_H-M   'P 1'
#
loop_
_entity.id
_entity.type
_entity.pdbx_description
1 polymer ?
#
loop_
_entity_poly.entity_id
_entity_poly.type
_entity_poly.pdbx_seq_one_letter_code
_entity_poly.pdbx_strand_id
1 'polypeptide(L)' 'MSSATDQSQADHGTGGSKVDQPVREIGHDEYDPIGTLTLILIYFVLLAFLWVFMYFVEFLGNDPTVIGWIGAGVGLA' A
#
# COMPACT_ATOMS: atom_id res chain seq x y z
N MET A 1 -36.30 -7.91 -52.41
CA MET A 1 -36.95 -7.85 -51.07
C MET A 1 -36.94 -9.29 -50.56
N SER A 2 -35.90 -9.77 -49.88
CA SER A 2 -35.45 -9.41 -48.51
C SER A 2 -36.56 -9.74 -47.50
N SER A 3 -36.37 -10.39 -46.35
CA SER A 3 -35.18 -10.89 -45.64
C SER A 3 -35.66 -11.22 -44.22
N ALA A 4 -36.21 -12.41 -43.94
CA ALA A 4 -36.78 -12.61 -42.61
C ALA A 4 -36.85 -14.04 -42.06
N THR A 5 -36.14 -15.03 -42.59
CA THR A 5 -36.11 -16.34 -41.90
C THR A 5 -34.83 -17.17 -42.09
N ASP A 6 -33.68 -16.52 -42.31
CA ASP A 6 -32.40 -17.09 -41.87
C ASP A 6 -32.22 -16.75 -40.38
N GLN A 7 -33.02 -17.42 -39.54
CA GLN A 7 -32.75 -17.52 -38.09
C GLN A 7 -32.15 -18.89 -37.77
N SER A 8 -31.28 -19.38 -38.65
CA SER A 8 -30.36 -20.43 -38.30
C SER A 8 -29.15 -19.79 -37.61
N GLN A 9 -29.03 -20.05 -36.31
CA GLN A 9 -27.74 -20.35 -35.70
C GLN A 9 -26.77 -19.19 -35.43
N ALA A 10 -26.89 -18.62 -34.24
CA ALA A 10 -25.76 -18.11 -33.46
C ALA A 10 -26.09 -18.35 -31.97
N ASP A 11 -25.96 -19.59 -31.53
CA ASP A 11 -24.81 -20.00 -30.72
C ASP A 11 -24.52 -19.03 -29.58
N HIS A 12 -25.39 -19.08 -28.56
CA HIS A 12 -25.17 -18.41 -27.28
C HIS A 12 -24.30 -19.30 -26.40
N GLY A 13 -23.04 -19.44 -26.80
CA GLY A 13 -22.02 -20.21 -26.12
C GLY A 13 -20.69 -19.49 -26.23
N THR A 14 -20.47 -18.48 -25.38
CA THR A 14 -19.11 -17.94 -25.22
C THR A 14 -18.76 -17.96 -23.75
N GLY A 15 -17.93 -18.94 -23.40
CA GLY A 15 -17.47 -19.20 -22.06
C GLY A 15 -16.75 -17.99 -21.49
N GLY A 16 -17.00 -17.76 -20.20
CA GLY A 16 -16.22 -16.86 -19.35
C GLY A 16 -14.76 -17.28 -19.36
N SER A 17 -14.01 -16.71 -20.30
CA SER A 17 -12.56 -16.65 -20.23
C SER A 17 -12.23 -15.73 -19.07
N LYS A 18 -11.65 -16.30 -18.02
CA LYS A 18 -11.00 -15.54 -16.95
C LYS A 18 -9.94 -14.69 -17.65
N VAL A 19 -10.25 -13.41 -17.87
CA VAL A 19 -9.36 -12.48 -18.53
C VAL A 19 -8.14 -12.38 -17.63
N ASP A 20 -7.03 -12.95 -18.09
CA ASP A 20 -5.70 -12.65 -17.61
C ASP A 20 -5.55 -11.13 -17.68
N GLN A 21 -5.61 -10.46 -16.52
CA GLN A 21 -5.58 -9.00 -16.47
C GLN A 21 -4.23 -8.56 -17.03
N PRO A 22 -4.18 -7.79 -18.12
CA PRO A 22 -2.91 -7.43 -18.73
C PRO A 22 -2.06 -6.67 -17.70
N VAL A 23 -0.82 -7.11 -17.50
CA VAL A 23 0.19 -6.37 -16.75
C VAL A 23 0.39 -5.04 -17.48
N ARG A 24 -0.27 -3.99 -16.99
CA ARG A 24 -0.22 -2.65 -17.54
C ARG A 24 0.99 -1.93 -16.94
N GLU A 25 1.94 -1.57 -17.79
CA GLU A 25 3.05 -0.69 -17.43
C GLU A 25 2.50 0.71 -17.08
N ILE A 26 2.85 1.23 -15.90
CA ILE A 26 2.42 2.56 -15.46
C ILE A 26 3.42 3.60 -16.00
N GLY A 27 2.93 4.63 -16.68
CA GLY A 27 3.75 5.76 -17.12
C GLY A 27 4.17 6.65 -15.93
N HIS A 28 5.28 7.38 -16.06
CA HIS A 28 5.72 8.36 -15.04
C HIS A 28 4.78 9.56 -14.92
N ASP A 29 4.06 9.86 -16.00
CA ASP A 29 3.01 10.86 -16.14
C ASP A 29 1.72 10.48 -15.40
N GLU A 30 1.50 9.19 -15.13
CA GLU A 30 0.38 8.70 -14.33
C GLU A 30 0.71 8.64 -12.83
N TYR A 31 1.98 8.74 -12.47
CA TYR A 31 2.43 8.75 -11.09
C TYR A 31 2.18 10.13 -10.46
N ASP A 32 1.47 10.15 -9.32
CA ASP A 32 1.29 11.35 -8.51
C ASP A 32 2.34 11.42 -7.38
N PRO A 33 3.41 12.22 -7.55
CA PRO A 33 4.46 12.36 -6.54
C PRO A 33 3.95 13.09 -5.28
N ILE A 34 2.98 14.00 -5.43
CA ILE A 34 2.48 14.81 -4.31
C ILE A 34 1.56 13.95 -3.43
N GLY A 35 0.69 13.15 -4.05
CA GLY A 35 -0.14 12.17 -3.35
C GLY A 35 0.71 11.16 -2.58
N THR A 36 1.75 10.61 -3.22
CA THR A 36 2.66 9.66 -2.56
C THR A 36 3.43 10.32 -1.41
N LEU A 37 3.95 11.54 -1.60
CA LEU A 37 4.62 12.27 -0.54
C LEU A 37 3.69 12.52 0.66
N THR A 38 2.43 12.85 0.40
CA THR A 38 1.42 13.05 1.44
C THR A 38 1.18 11.78 2.25
N LEU A 39 1.07 10.63 1.59
CA LEU A 39 0.94 9.31 2.24
C LEU A 39 2.15 9.01 3.15
N ILE A 40 3.37 9.25 2.64
CA ILE A 40 4.60 9.06 3.41
C ILE A 40 4.65 10.00 4.61
N LEU A 41 4.29 11.28 4.45
CA LEU A 41 4.28 12.26 5.53
C LEU A 41 3.27 11.89 6.62
N ILE A 42 2.05 11.51 6.25
CA ILE A 42 1.04 11.05 7.21
C ILE A 42 1.54 9.82 7.96
N TYR A 43 2.12 8.85 7.24
CA TYR A 43 2.70 7.66 7.85
C TYR A 43 3.84 8.00 8.83
N PHE A 44 4.74 8.91 8.45
CA PHE A 44 5.81 9.38 9.31
C PHE A 44 5.28 10.08 10.57
N VAL A 45 4.24 10.91 10.44
CA VAL A 45 3.58 11.55 11.59
C VAL A 45 2.96 10.50 12.52
N LEU A 46 2.32 9.46 12.00
CA LEU A 46 1.78 8.37 12.81
C LEU A 46 2.89 7.61 13.56
N LEU A 47 4.01 7.32 12.88
CA LEU A 47 5.19 6.71 13.50
C LEU A 47 5.76 7.59 14.62
N ALA A 48 5.99 8.87 14.34
CA ALA A 48 6.52 9.82 15.32
C ALA A 48 5.56 9.99 16.50
N PHE A 49 4.26 10.05 16.23
CA PHE A 49 3.23 10.12 17.27
C PHE A 49 3.25 8.87 18.15
N LEU A 50 3.26 7.67 17.57
CA LEU A 50 3.36 6.42 18.32
C LEU A 50 4.68 6.35 19.10
N TRP A 51 5.79 6.77 18.50
CA TRP A 51 7.11 6.79 19.13
C TRP A 51 7.14 7.71 20.35
N VAL A 52 6.66 8.95 20.20
CA VAL A 52 6.51 9.90 21.30
C VAL A 52 5.54 9.33 22.34
N PHE A 53 4.41 8.77 21.94
CA PHE A 53 3.43 8.19 22.85
C PHE A 53 4.02 7.04 23.67
N MET A 54 4.81 6.15 23.06
CA MET A 54 5.55 5.11 23.78
C MET A 54 6.55 5.70 24.78
N TYR A 55 7.22 6.80 24.44
CA TYR A 55 8.05 7.56 25.38
C TYR A 55 7.19 8.05 26.56
N PHE A 56 6.05 8.68 26.33
CA PHE A 56 5.16 9.10 27.42
C PHE A 56 4.71 7.92 28.31
N VAL A 57 4.34 6.78 27.73
CA VAL A 57 3.94 5.57 28.47
C VAL A 57 5.05 5.05 29.39
N GLU A 58 6.31 5.11 28.95
CA GLU A 58 7.46 4.68 29.74
C GLU A 58 7.87 5.71 30.82
N PHE A 59 7.83 7.01 30.49
CA PHE A 59 8.41 8.06 31.33
C PHE A 59 7.39 8.84 32.18
N LEU A 60 6.07 8.66 32.01
CA LEU A 60 5.04 9.20 32.93
C LEU A 60 4.62 8.15 33.94
N GLY A 61 5.39 8.02 35.03
CA GLY A 61 4.97 7.27 36.23
C GLY A 61 5.85 6.09 36.63
N ASN A 62 6.93 5.80 35.91
CA ASN A 62 7.95 4.82 36.31
C ASN A 62 9.36 5.42 36.15
N ASP A 63 10.27 5.10 37.06
CA ASP A 63 11.70 5.46 36.95
C ASP A 63 12.31 4.80 35.69
N PRO A 64 13.33 5.43 35.05
CA PRO A 64 13.81 5.04 33.72
C PRO A 64 14.28 3.58 33.64
N THR A 65 13.45 2.70 33.09
CA THR A 65 13.75 1.27 32.92
C THR A 65 14.52 0.97 31.63
N VAL A 66 14.52 1.89 30.65
CA VAL A 66 15.18 1.72 29.34
C VAL A 66 16.39 2.64 29.20
N ILE A 67 17.25 2.70 30.22
CA ILE A 67 18.66 3.03 30.01
C ILE A 67 19.40 1.70 29.98
N GLY A 68 19.29 1.02 28.85
CA GLY A 68 20.14 -0.12 28.51
C GLY A 68 21.58 0.38 28.41
N TRP A 69 22.28 0.38 29.53
CA TRP A 69 23.71 0.65 29.71
C TRP A 69 24.65 -0.20 28.82
N ILE A 70 24.12 -1.01 27.88
CA ILE A 70 24.88 -1.99 27.09
C ILE A 70 24.61 -1.89 25.56
N GLY A 71 23.98 -0.81 25.08
CA GLY A 71 23.56 -0.71 23.66
C GLY A 71 24.19 0.41 22.80
N ALA A 72 24.88 1.38 23.40
CA ALA A 72 25.42 2.55 22.67
C ALA A 72 26.90 2.40 22.27
N GLY A 73 27.40 1.17 22.11
CA GLY A 73 28.84 0.87 22.03
C GLY A 73 29.33 -0.01 20.88
N VAL A 74 28.51 -0.41 19.90
CA VAL A 74 28.99 -1.24 18.77
C VAL A 74 28.70 -0.55 17.44
N GLY A 75 29.56 0.42 17.11
CA GLY A 75 29.62 1.10 15.82
C GLY A 75 30.98 1.72 15.52
N LEU A 76 32.03 1.34 16.25
CA LEU A 76 33.43 1.72 16.01
C LEU A 76 34.32 0.51 16.32
N ALA A 77 34.47 -0.36 15.33
CA ALA A 77 35.58 -1.30 15.20
C ALA A 77 35.79 -1.60 13.72
#